data_AF-X2D410-F1
#
_entry.id   AF-X2D410-F1
#
_cell.length_a   1.000
_cell.length_b   1.000
_cell.length_c   1.000
_cell.angle_alpha   90.00
_cell.angle_beta   90.00
_cell.angle_gamma   90.00
#
_symmetry.space_group_name_H-M   'P 1'
#
loop_
_entity.id
_entity.type
_entity.pdbx_description
1 polymer ?
#
loop_
_entity_poly.entity_id
_entity_poly.type
_entity_poly.pdbx_seq_one_letter_code
_entity_poly.pdbx_strand_id
1 'polypeptide(L)'
;EFIAKWEKAWFAMAQQYNGDKKAFFNQMIELIPQLMEEVQGFTLETWKSLEDHFPEQTAAWKDNEERLKQFYEFIKSLPKQDLAQNPEA
;
A
#
# COMPACT_ATOMS: atom_id res chain seq x y z
N GLU A 1 7.10 -7.65 12.50
CA GLU A 1 6.12 -6.59 12.86
C GLU A 1 5.48 -5.91 11.64
N PHE A 2 6.25 -5.59 10.60
CA PHE A 2 5.73 -4.99 9.35
C PHE A 2 4.52 -5.73 8.75
N ILE A 3 4.66 -7.04 8.42
CA ILE A 3 3.58 -7.80 7.79
C ILE A 3 2.31 -7.81 8.65
N ALA A 4 2.45 -8.06 9.95
CA ALA A 4 1.31 -8.08 10.88
C ALA A 4 0.63 -6.71 11.02
N LYS A 5 1.37 -5.60 10.94
CA LYS A 5 0.80 -4.24 10.94
C LYS A 5 -0.06 -4.03 9.70
N TRP A 6 0.49 -4.33 8.53
CA TRP A 6 -0.20 -4.11 7.26
C TRP A 6 -1.38 -5.05 7.09
N GLU A 7 -1.25 -6.32 7.45
CA GLU A 7 -2.36 -7.28 7.46
C GLU A 7 -3.53 -6.76 8.32
N LYS A 8 -3.26 -6.30 9.54
CA LYS A 8 -4.30 -5.71 10.42
C LYS A 8 -4.95 -4.46 9.81
N ALA A 9 -4.15 -3.57 9.22
CA ALA A 9 -4.67 -2.35 8.59
C ALA A 9 -5.61 -2.68 7.42
N TRP A 10 -5.19 -3.59 6.53
CA TRP A 10 -5.98 -4.05 5.39
C TRP A 10 -7.27 -4.74 5.84
N PHE A 11 -7.21 -5.65 6.82
CA PHE A 11 -8.41 -6.31 7.32
C PHE A 11 -9.37 -5.34 8.01
N ALA A 12 -8.85 -4.40 8.81
CA ALA A 12 -9.68 -3.38 9.46
C ALA A 12 -10.42 -2.53 8.41
N MET A 13 -9.74 -2.10 7.35
CA MET A 13 -10.36 -1.34 6.26
C MET A 13 -11.36 -2.17 5.46
N ALA A 14 -11.04 -3.44 5.16
CA ALA A 14 -11.95 -4.33 4.43
C ALA A 14 -13.24 -4.59 5.22
N GLN A 15 -13.16 -4.67 6.55
CA GLN A 15 -14.33 -4.79 7.42
C GLN A 15 -15.09 -3.46 7.54
N GLN A 16 -14.39 -2.35 7.75
CA GLN A 16 -14.99 -1.03 7.95
C GLN A 16 -15.73 -0.53 6.71
N TYR A 17 -15.18 -0.77 5.52
CA TYR A 17 -15.76 -0.35 4.24
C TYR A 17 -16.45 -1.49 3.49
N ASN A 18 -16.87 -2.54 4.21
CA ASN A 18 -17.60 -3.65 3.62
C ASN A 18 -18.90 -3.14 2.97
N GLY A 19 -18.96 -3.17 1.64
CA GLY A 19 -20.09 -2.66 0.85
C GLY A 19 -19.83 -1.33 0.15
N ASP A 20 -18.84 -0.54 0.57
CA ASP A 20 -18.42 0.70 -0.11
C ASP A 20 -17.01 0.56 -0.68
N LYS A 21 -16.94 0.01 -1.90
CA LYS A 21 -15.69 -0.21 -2.63
C LYS A 21 -14.95 1.11 -2.91
N LYS A 22 -15.67 2.22 -3.12
CA LYS A 22 -15.04 3.51 -3.46
C LYS A 22 -14.33 4.06 -2.23
N ALA A 23 -15.00 4.07 -1.08
CA ALA A 23 -14.39 4.49 0.18
C ALA A 23 -13.20 3.59 0.57
N PHE A 24 -13.33 2.27 0.36
CA PHE A 24 -12.22 1.33 0.56
C PHE A 24 -11.00 1.71 -0.29
N PHE A 25 -11.15 1.88 -1.60
CA PHE A 25 -10.02 2.22 -2.48
C PHE A 25 -9.40 3.58 -2.17
N ASN A 26 -10.21 4.59 -1.81
CA ASN A 26 -9.68 5.90 -1.43
C ASN A 26 -8.77 5.80 -0.20
N GLN A 27 -9.20 5.06 0.83
CA GLN A 27 -8.39 4.86 2.04
C GLN A 27 -7.13 4.02 1.78
N MET A 28 -7.24 3.02 0.91
CA MET A 28 -6.08 2.24 0.47
C MET A 28 -5.03 3.10 -0.24
N ILE A 29 -5.48 4.04 -1.09
CA ILE A 29 -4.62 5.02 -1.78
C ILE A 29 -3.89 5.91 -0.78
N GLU A 30 -4.55 6.34 0.29
CA GLU A 30 -3.93 7.19 1.33
C GLU A 30 -2.82 6.47 2.13
N LEU A 31 -2.87 5.14 2.23
CA LEU A 31 -1.86 4.35 2.93
C LEU A 31 -0.64 3.98 2.08
N ILE A 32 -0.76 4.01 0.76
CA ILE A 32 0.30 3.62 -0.17
C ILE A 32 1.60 4.41 0.09
N PRO A 33 1.59 5.73 0.36
CA PRO A 33 2.81 6.45 0.68
C PRO A 33 3.55 5.92 1.90
N GLN A 34 2.83 5.65 2.99
CA GLN A 34 3.42 5.12 4.21
C GLN A 34 4.01 3.72 3.98
N LEU A 35 3.31 2.88 3.22
CA LEU A 35 3.80 1.55 2.85
C LEU A 35 5.13 1.65 2.10
N MET A 36 5.20 2.54 1.10
CA MET A 36 6.38 2.70 0.26
C MET A 36 7.57 3.26 1.05
N GLU A 37 7.35 4.20 1.97
CA GLU A 37 8.41 4.72 2.85
C GLU A 37 8.99 3.61 3.76
N GLU A 38 8.15 2.77 4.35
CA GLU A 38 8.61 1.67 5.19
C GLU A 38 9.41 0.63 4.39
N VAL A 39 8.95 0.28 3.19
CA VAL A 39 9.65 -0.69 2.33
C VAL A 39 10.98 -0.13 1.81
N GLN A 40 11.07 1.16 1.49
CA GLN A 40 12.34 1.81 1.15
C GLN A 40 13.36 1.75 2.28
N GLY A 41 12.90 1.67 3.54
CA GLY A 41 13.75 1.52 4.72
C GLY A 41 14.24 0.10 4.99
N PHE A 42 13.85 -0.90 4.19
CA PHE A 42 14.24 -2.29 4.43
C PHE A 42 15.72 -2.53 4.19
N THR A 43 16.35 -3.23 5.14
CA THR A 43 17.72 -3.71 5.00
C THR A 43 17.76 -4.96 4.13
N LEU A 44 18.96 -5.32 3.65
CA LEU A 44 19.17 -6.59 2.94
C LEU A 44 18.76 -7.81 3.79
N GLU A 45 18.96 -7.74 5.10
CA GLU A 45 18.56 -8.80 6.02
C GLU A 45 17.04 -8.95 6.09
N THR A 46 16.30 -7.83 6.15
CA THR A 46 14.84 -7.83 6.08
C THR A 46 14.34 -8.42 4.77
N TRP A 47 14.93 -8.04 3.63
CA TRP A 47 14.57 -8.60 2.32
C TRP A 47 14.82 -10.09 2.24
N LYS A 48 15.92 -10.57 2.81
CA LYS A 48 16.24 -11.99 2.86
C LYS A 48 15.24 -12.77 3.73
N SER A 49 14.90 -12.23 4.90
CA SER A 49 13.88 -12.82 5.77
C SER A 49 12.51 -12.88 5.08
N LEU A 50 12.12 -11.84 4.33
CA LEU A 50 10.89 -11.83 3.55
C LEU A 50 10.91 -12.86 2.42
N GLU A 51 12.05 -13.05 1.74
CA GLU A 51 12.20 -14.06 0.71
C GLU A 51 12.08 -15.48 1.28
N ASP A 52 12.64 -15.73 2.46
CA ASP A 52 12.59 -17.03 3.13
C ASP A 52 11.16 -17.39 3.62
N HIS A 53 10.41 -16.42 4.13
CA HIS A 53 9.08 -16.65 4.71
C HIS A 53 7.92 -16.40 3.74
N PHE A 54 8.10 -15.51 2.76
CA PHE A 54 7.08 -15.05 1.81
C PHE A 54 7.67 -14.95 0.39
N PRO A 55 8.15 -16.06 -0.19
CA PRO A 55 8.88 -16.05 -1.45
C PRO A 55 8.04 -15.53 -2.63
N GLU A 56 6.77 -15.92 -2.72
CA GLU A 56 5.87 -15.50 -3.80
C GLU A 56 5.58 -13.99 -3.76
N GLN A 57 5.31 -13.46 -2.55
CA GLN A 57 5.04 -12.04 -2.35
C GLN A 57 6.30 -11.21 -2.61
N THR A 58 7.46 -11.70 -2.18
CA THR A 58 8.75 -11.04 -2.41
C THR A 58 9.12 -11.05 -3.89
N ALA A 59 8.89 -12.16 -4.61
CA ALA A 59 9.08 -12.23 -6.06
C ALA A 59 8.14 -11.28 -6.80
N ALA A 60 6.84 -11.27 -6.47
CA ALA A 60 5.89 -10.34 -7.06
C ALA A 60 6.27 -8.88 -6.81
N TRP A 61 6.81 -8.55 -5.64
CA TRP A 61 7.33 -7.21 -5.36
C TRP A 61 8.52 -6.85 -6.25
N LYS A 62 9.51 -7.75 -6.37
CA LYS A 62 10.71 -7.55 -7.21
C LYS A 62 10.34 -7.39 -8.68
N ASP A 63 9.43 -8.23 -9.19
CA ASP A 63 8.97 -8.18 -10.59
C ASP A 63 8.21 -6.89 -10.94
N ASN A 64 7.61 -6.25 -9.94
CA ASN A 64 6.80 -5.05 -10.12
C ASN A 64 7.45 -3.79 -9.53
N GLU A 65 8.69 -3.86 -9.06
CA GLU A 65 9.31 -2.81 -8.26
C GLU A 65 9.33 -1.46 -9.01
N GLU A 66 9.71 -1.46 -10.29
CA GLU A 66 9.72 -0.25 -11.11
C GLU A 66 8.31 0.34 -11.30
N ARG A 67 7.31 -0.52 -11.52
CA ARG A 67 5.91 -0.08 -11.66
C ARG A 67 5.38 0.50 -10.36
N LEU A 68 5.73 -0.10 -9.22
CA LEU A 68 5.35 0.38 -7.89
C LEU A 68 6.01 1.73 -7.58
N LYS A 69 7.28 1.93 -7.97
CA LYS A 69 7.97 3.23 -7.86
C LYS A 69 7.27 4.30 -8.71
N GLN A 70 6.95 3.99 -9.97
CA GLN A 70 6.22 4.91 -10.86
C GLN A 70 4.84 5.25 -10.30
N PHE A 71 4.12 4.25 -9.80
CA PHE A 71 2.81 4.44 -9.18
C PHE A 71 2.91 5.31 -7.92
N TYR A 72 3.94 5.13 -7.09
CA TYR A 72 4.17 5.95 -5.91
C TYR A 72 4.45 7.41 -6.26
N GLU A 73 5.29 7.68 -7.25
CA GLU A 73 5.55 9.05 -7.72
C GLU A 73 4.30 9.69 -8.33
N PHE A 74 3.48 8.91 -9.04
CA PHE A 74 2.17 9.36 -9.51
C PHE A 74 1.27 9.75 -8.32
N ILE A 75 1.14 8.90 -7.30
CA ILE A 75 0.34 9.16 -6.10
C ILE A 75 0.80 10.43 -5.38
N LYS A 76 2.12 10.66 -5.25
CA LYS A 76 2.68 11.91 -4.70
C LYS A 76 2.35 13.14 -5.54
N SER A 77 2.26 12.98 -6.86
CA SER A 77 1.97 14.07 -7.79
C SER A 77 0.50 14.46 -7.83
N LEU A 78 -0.40 13.59 -7.34
CA LEU A 78 -1.80 13.92 -7.23
C LEU A 78 -1.96 15.12 -6.30
N PRO A 79 -2.80 16.12 -6.66
CA PRO A 79 -3.14 17.15 -5.70
C PRO A 79 -3.70 16.47 -4.45
N LYS A 80 -3.34 17.00 -3.27
CA LYS A 80 -3.98 16.63 -2.00
C LYS A 80 -5.42 17.13 -2.00
N GLN A 81 -6.22 16.69 -2.97
CA GLN A 81 -7.64 16.87 -2.95
C GLN A 81 -8.16 15.98 -1.83
N ASP A 82 -8.97 16.60 -0.98
CA ASP A 82 -9.91 15.90 -0.11
C ASP A 82 -10.69 14.92 -1.01
N LEU A 83 -10.28 13.65 -1.04
CA LEU A 83 -10.96 12.59 -1.80
C LEU A 83 -12.41 12.38 -1.29
N ALA A 84 -12.78 13.09 -0.22
CA ALA A 84 -14.13 13.19 0.33
C ALA A 84 -15.06 14.16 -0.44
N GLN A 85 -14.55 15.08 -1.28
CA GLN A 85 -15.43 16.00 -2.02
C GLN A 85 -15.79 15.44 -3.39
N ASN A 86 -16.89 14.69 -3.38
CA ASN A 86 -17.70 14.36 -4.54
C ASN A 86 -18.10 15.67 -5.28
N PRO A 87 -17.75 15.88 -6.56
CA PRO A 87 -18.22 17.03 -7.32
C PRO A 87 -19.65 16.85 -7.89
N GLU A 88 -20.33 15.76 -7.58
CA GLU A 88 -21.71 15.49 -8.00
C GLU A 88 -22.67 15.50 -6.80
N ALA A 89 -22.80 16.65 -6.14
CA ALA A 89 -23.89 16.97 -5.22
C ALA A 89 -24.63 18.22 -5.70
#